data_AF-A0A059F5C1-F1
#
_entry.id   AF-A0A059F5C1-F1
#
_cell.length_a   1.000
_cell.length_b   1.000
_cell.length_c   1.000
_cell.angle_alpha   90.00
_cell.angle_beta   90.00
_cell.angle_gamma   90.00
#
_symmetry.space_group_name_H-M   'P 1'
#
loop_
_entity.id
_entity.type
_entity.pdbx_description
1 polymer ?
#
loop_
_entity_poly.entity_id
_entity_poly.type
_entity_poly.pdbx_seq_one_letter_code
_entity_poly.pdbx_strand_id
1 'polypeptide(L)'
;MESRQNFLVKESCKNIEKIVDNIIEILNLLKHTDKSMEVAAAQVLCCKQKMIEIKKYIIAIFKNILELKYLYKYSSKSKEVNFNIEKEFARLLKKEFNYE
;
A
#
# COMPACT_ATOMS: atom_id res chain seq x y z
N MET A 1 -17.62 17.76 8.05
CA MET A 1 -17.07 16.80 7.07
C MET A 1 -15.55 16.98 7.04
N GLU A 2 -14.76 15.92 7.25
CA GLU A 2 -13.30 15.98 7.06
C GLU A 2 -12.99 16.34 5.59
N SER A 3 -11.97 17.16 5.33
CA SER A 3 -11.52 17.43 3.95
C SER A 3 -11.07 16.13 3.28
N ARG A 4 -11.18 16.01 1.95
CA ARG A 4 -10.69 14.84 1.21
C ARG A 4 -9.21 14.57 1.52
N GLN A 5 -8.41 15.63 1.70
CA GLN A 5 -7.01 15.52 2.10
C GLN A 5 -6.86 14.85 3.47
N ASN A 6 -7.63 15.27 4.48
CA ASN A 6 -7.59 14.65 5.81
C ASN A 6 -8.01 13.17 5.75
N PHE A 7 -9.02 12.86 4.94
CA PHE A 7 -9.45 11.47 4.72
C PHE A 7 -8.32 10.61 4.15
N LEU A 8 -7.64 11.09 3.09
CA LEU A 8 -6.53 10.37 2.44
C LEU A 8 -5.33 10.16 3.38
N VAL A 9 -5.01 11.16 4.21
CA VAL A 9 -3.95 11.04 5.23
C VAL A 9 -4.33 9.96 6.26
N LYS A 10 -5.54 10.02 6.80
CA LYS A 10 -6.04 9.05 7.79
C LYS A 10 -6.06 7.62 7.24
N GLU A 11 -6.48 7.44 5.99
CA GLU A 11 -6.47 6.14 5.32
C GLU A 11 -5.04 5.62 5.11
N SER A 12 -4.11 6.51 4.74
CA SER A 12 -2.69 6.17 4.58
C SER A 12 -2.08 5.68 5.91
N CYS A 13 -2.37 6.36 7.02
CA CYS A 13 -1.91 5.93 8.35
C CYS A 13 -2.46 4.54 8.73
N LYS A 14 -3.74 4.28 8.50
CA LYS A 14 -4.35 2.95 8.74
C LYS A 14 -3.69 1.85 7.90
N ASN A 15 -3.36 2.15 6.64
CA ASN A 15 -2.66 1.19 5.78
C ASN A 15 -1.23 0.92 6.28
N ILE A 16 -0.53 1.92 6.83
CA ILE A 16 0.79 1.74 7.46
C ILE A 16 0.68 0.84 8.69
N GLU A 17 -0.31 1.06 9.56
CA GLU A 17 -0.57 0.20 10.72
C GLU A 17 -0.76 -1.26 10.28
N LYS A 18 -1.56 -1.51 9.24
CA LYS A 18 -1.77 -2.86 8.69
C LYS A 18 -0.51 -3.51 8.11
N ILE A 19 0.38 -2.72 7.51
CA ILE A 19 1.68 -3.20 7.05
C ILE A 19 2.52 -3.66 8.26
N VAL A 20 2.58 -2.84 9.30
CA VAL A 20 3.34 -3.15 10.52
C VAL A 20 2.79 -4.40 11.21
N ASP A 21 1.47 -4.49 11.38
CA ASP A 21 0.79 -5.68 11.94
C ASP A 21 1.20 -6.96 11.19
N ASN A 22 1.12 -6.94 9.85
CA ASN A 22 1.48 -8.09 9.03
C ASN A 22 2.97 -8.43 9.08
N ILE A 23 3.86 -7.44 9.21
CA ILE A 23 5.30 -7.69 9.41
C ILE A 23 5.54 -8.37 10.76
N ILE A 24 4.87 -7.91 11.82
CA ILE A 24 4.98 -8.51 13.16
C ILE A 24 4.50 -9.97 13.12
N GLU A 25 3.38 -10.25 12.44
CA GLU A 25 2.87 -11.61 12.27
C GLU A 25 3.86 -12.51 11.53
N ILE A 26 4.46 -12.04 10.43
CA ILE A 26 5.52 -12.76 9.71
C ILE A 26 6.69 -13.07 10.64
N LEU A 27 7.18 -12.07 11.38
CA LEU A 27 8.29 -12.26 12.31
C LEU A 27 7.96 -13.27 13.41
N ASN A 28 6.71 -13.30 13.90
CA ASN A 28 6.28 -14.28 14.88
C ASN A 28 6.19 -15.69 14.29
N LEU A 29 5.70 -15.84 13.06
CA LEU A 29 5.70 -17.12 12.34
C LEU A 29 7.13 -17.67 12.16
N LEU A 30 8.09 -16.81 11.81
CA LEU A 30 9.48 -17.19 11.58
C LEU A 30 10.27 -17.47 12.87
N LYS A 31 9.82 -16.97 14.03
CA LYS A 31 10.44 -17.27 15.33
C LYS A 31 10.23 -18.71 15.78
N HIS A 32 9.12 -19.34 15.36
CA HIS A 32 8.82 -20.73 15.69
C HIS A 32 9.62 -21.67 14.78
N THR A 33 10.80 -22.10 15.27
CA THR A 33 11.64 -23.10 14.61
C THR A 33 11.06 -24.49 14.84
N ASP A 34 10.03 -24.85 14.07
CA ASP A 34 9.53 -26.22 14.04
C ASP A 34 10.44 -27.12 13.20
N LYS A 35 10.69 -28.34 13.68
CA LYS A 35 11.62 -29.29 13.04
C LYS A 35 11.00 -30.07 11.89
N SER A 36 9.67 -30.11 11.77
CA SER A 36 9.00 -30.83 10.68
C SER A 36 8.93 -29.96 9.41
N MET A 37 9.23 -30.55 8.26
CA MET A 37 9.22 -29.83 6.99
C MET A 37 7.81 -29.34 6.63
N GLU A 38 6.78 -30.10 7.00
CA GLU A 38 5.38 -29.76 6.73
C GLU A 38 4.97 -28.46 7.42
N VAL A 39 5.37 -28.28 8.68
CA VAL A 39 5.06 -27.06 9.44
C VAL A 39 5.86 -25.87 8.90
N ALA A 40 7.14 -26.07 8.58
CA ALA A 40 7.97 -25.03 7.97
C ALA A 40 7.39 -24.58 6.60
N ALA A 41 6.93 -25.52 5.77
CA ALA A 41 6.30 -25.21 4.49
C ALA A 41 5.00 -24.42 4.67
N ALA A 42 4.16 -24.79 5.65
CA ALA A 42 2.93 -24.05 5.98
C ALA A 42 3.23 -22.62 6.47
N GLN A 43 4.25 -22.45 7.33
CA GLN A 43 4.70 -21.13 7.80
C GLN A 43 5.16 -20.23 6.64
N VAL A 44 5.93 -20.78 5.69
CA VAL A 44 6.37 -20.04 4.49
C VAL A 44 5.17 -19.63 3.63
N LEU A 45 4.17 -20.49 3.47
CA LEU A 45 2.96 -20.16 2.73
C LEU A 45 2.18 -19.01 3.39
N CYS A 46 2.00 -19.06 4.71
CA CYS A 46 1.38 -17.99 5.50
C CYS A 46 2.16 -16.67 5.36
N CYS A 47 3.49 -16.73 5.44
CA CYS A 47 4.35 -15.55 5.24
C CYS A 47 4.15 -14.95 3.84
N LYS A 48 4.10 -15.78 2.80
CA LYS A 48 3.84 -15.32 1.42
C LYS A 48 2.48 -14.64 1.29
N GLN A 49 1.43 -15.17 1.91
CA GLN A 49 0.10 -14.55 1.92
C GLN A 49 0.13 -13.17 2.59
N LYS A 50 0.80 -13.05 3.75
CA LYS A 50 0.98 -11.78 4.46
C LYS A 50 1.79 -10.76 3.67
N MET A 51 2.82 -11.19 2.95
CA MET A 51 3.56 -10.32 2.02
C MET A 51 2.68 -9.81 0.87
N ILE A 52 1.74 -10.62 0.37
CA ILE A 52 0.77 -10.18 -0.65
C ILE A 52 -0.18 -9.12 -0.06
N GLU A 53 -0.63 -9.27 1.18
CA GLU A 53 -1.43 -8.25 1.86
C GLU A 53 -0.66 -6.93 2.03
N ILE A 54 0.60 -7.00 2.48
CA ILE A 54 1.49 -5.83 2.57
C ILE A 54 1.57 -5.09 1.23
N LYS A 55 1.75 -5.81 0.11
CA LYS A 55 1.78 -5.21 -1.23
C LYS A 55 0.50 -4.43 -1.55
N LYS A 56 -0.68 -4.94 -1.18
CA LYS A 56 -1.96 -4.25 -1.40
C LYS A 56 -2.02 -2.91 -0.65
N TYR A 57 -1.58 -2.88 0.60
CA TYR A 57 -1.56 -1.66 1.42
C TYR A 57 -0.55 -0.62 0.90
N ILE A 58 0.62 -1.06 0.44
CA ILE A 58 1.61 -0.19 -0.19
C ILE A 58 1.01 0.50 -1.43
N ILE A 59 0.33 -0.25 -2.29
CA ILE A 59 -0.33 0.31 -3.49
C ILE A 59 -1.38 1.35 -3.10
N ALA A 60 -2.20 1.08 -2.07
CA ALA A 60 -3.20 2.03 -1.59
C ALA A 60 -2.55 3.34 -1.09
N ILE A 61 -1.45 3.25 -0.32
CA ILE A 61 -0.70 4.41 0.14
C ILE A 61 -0.17 5.23 -1.05
N PHE A 62 0.42 4.59 -2.06
CA PHE A 62 0.88 5.29 -3.26
C PHE A 62 -0.25 6.05 -3.96
N LYS A 63 -1.41 5.41 -4.16
CA LYS A 63 -2.58 6.07 -4.77
C LYS A 63 -3.04 7.27 -3.96
N ASN A 64 -3.09 7.15 -2.63
CA ASN A 64 -3.46 8.25 -1.74
C ASN A 64 -2.46 9.42 -1.81
N ILE A 65 -1.15 9.13 -1.87
CA ILE A 65 -0.10 10.15 -2.05
C ILE A 65 -0.26 10.87 -3.40
N LEU A 66 -0.58 10.15 -4.48
CA LEU A 66 -0.80 10.75 -5.79
C LEU A 66 -2.01 11.68 -5.80
N GLU A 67 -3.12 11.25 -5.19
CA GLU A 67 -4.30 12.09 -5.06
C GLU A 67 -4.02 13.32 -4.20
N LEU A 68 -3.30 13.17 -3.08
CA LEU A 68 -2.87 14.31 -2.26
C LEU A 68 -2.01 15.31 -3.04
N LYS A 69 -1.04 14.83 -3.81
CA LYS A 69 -0.18 15.67 -4.66
C LYS A 69 -0.99 16.41 -5.72
N TYR A 70 -1.97 15.75 -6.33
CA TYR A 70 -2.90 16.38 -7.25
C TYR A 70 -3.72 17.46 -6.56
N LEU A 71 -4.39 17.12 -5.45
CA LEU A 71 -5.22 18.08 -4.69
C LEU A 71 -4.42 19.30 -4.25
N TYR A 72 -3.17 19.13 -3.80
CA TYR A 72 -2.29 20.25 -3.43
C TYR A 72 -1.96 21.17 -4.63
N LYS A 73 -1.76 20.61 -5.83
CA LYS A 73 -1.42 21.38 -7.03
C LYS A 73 -2.61 22.16 -7.61
N TYR A 74 -3.83 21.64 -7.43
CA TYR A 74 -5.04 22.16 -8.06
C TYR A 74 -6.06 22.77 -7.08
N SER A 75 -5.77 22.79 -5.77
CA SER A 75 -6.66 23.38 -4.74
C SER A 75 -6.95 24.88 -4.92
N SER A 76 -6.22 25.59 -5.79
CA SER A 76 -6.40 27.01 -6.08
C SER A 76 -6.79 27.34 -7.53
N LYS A 77 -6.92 26.35 -8.42
CA LYS A 77 -7.19 26.58 -9.85
C LYS A 77 -8.46 25.86 -10.29
N SER A 78 -9.47 26.65 -10.65
CA SER A 78 -10.81 26.29 -11.16
C SER A 78 -10.83 25.56 -12.51
N LYS A 79 -9.79 24.81 -12.87
CA LYS A 79 -9.81 23.98 -14.07
C LYS A 79 -9.99 22.54 -13.64
N GLU A 80 -11.17 21.99 -13.95
CA GLU A 80 -11.48 20.56 -13.92
C GLU A 80 -10.45 19.80 -14.76
N VAL A 81 -9.32 19.46 -14.16
CA VAL A 81 -8.43 18.45 -14.70
C VAL A 81 -9.03 17.12 -14.28
N ASN A 82 -9.64 16.41 -15.21
CA ASN A 82 -10.24 15.09 -14.98
C ASN A 82 -9.14 14.12 -14.51
N PHE A 83 -8.94 14.03 -13.19
CA PHE A 83 -7.85 13.29 -12.58
C PHE A 83 -8.24 11.83 -12.42
N ASN A 84 -7.62 10.98 -13.24
CA ASN A 84 -7.77 9.54 -13.16
C ASN A 84 -6.55 8.95 -12.43
N ILE A 85 -6.76 8.57 -11.17
CA ILE A 85 -5.73 7.98 -10.30
C ILE A 85 -5.10 6.74 -10.93
N GLU A 86 -5.90 5.85 -11.53
CA GLU A 86 -5.41 4.60 -12.12
C GLU A 86 -4.49 4.88 -13.32
N LYS A 87 -4.88 5.81 -14.20
CA LYS A 87 -4.07 6.20 -15.35
C LYS A 87 -2.76 6.84 -14.92
N GLU A 88 -2.81 7.72 -13.91
CA GLU A 88 -1.61 8.40 -13.42
C GLU A 88 -0.67 7.44 -12.68
N PHE A 89 -1.23 6.53 -11.88
CA PHE A 89 -0.48 5.49 -11.19
C PHE A 89 0.21 4.55 -12.20
N ALA A 90 -0.51 4.05 -13.21
CA ALA A 90 0.08 3.21 -14.25
C ALA A 90 1.18 3.94 -15.04
N ARG A 91 0.96 5.23 -15.35
CA ARG A 91 1.97 6.08 -16.01
C ARG A 91 3.26 6.18 -15.19
N LEU A 92 3.15 6.34 -13.87
CA LEU A 92 4.31 6.45 -12.98
C LEU A 92 5.04 5.12 -12.81
N LEU A 93 4.31 4.00 -12.67
CA LEU A 93 4.91 2.66 -12.64
C LEU A 93 5.77 2.40 -13.89
N LYS A 94 5.25 2.74 -15.08
CA LYS A 94 5.99 2.57 -16.33
C LYS A 94 7.19 3.53 -16.43
N LYS A 95 7.02 4.80 -16.04
CA LYS A 95 8.04 5.84 -16.26
C LYS A 95 9.17 5.82 -15.23
N GLU A 96 8.86 5.60 -13.96
CA GLU A 96 9.83 5.72 -12.86
C GLU A 96 10.40 4.37 -12.42
N PHE A 97 9.67 3.28 -12.66
CA PHE A 97 10.05 1.94 -12.15
C PHE A 97 10.30 0.90 -13.24
N ASN A 98 10.20 1.25 -14.53
CA ASN A 98 10.28 0.31 -15.66
C ASN A 98 9.38 -0.93 -15.46
N TYR A 99 8.23 -0.75 -14.83
CA TYR A 99 7.27 -1.83 -14.63
C TYR A 99 6.52 -2.06 -15.96
N GLU A 100 6.62 -3.26 -16.53
CA GLU A 100 5.91 -3.68 -17.76
C GLU A 100 4.42 -3.93 -17.53
#